data_AF-A0A9Q3UIV8-F1
#
_entry.id   AF-A0A9Q3UIV8-F1
#
_cell.length_a   1.000
_cell.length_b   1.000
_cell.length_c   1.000
_cell.angle_alpha   90.00
_cell.angle_beta   90.00
_cell.angle_gamma   90.00
#
_symmetry.space_group_name_H-M   'P 1'
#
loop_
_entity.id
_entity.type
_entity.pdbx_description
1 polymer ?
#
loop_
_entity_poly.entity_id
_entity_poly.type
_entity_poly.pdbx_seq_one_letter_code
_entity_poly.pdbx_strand_id
1 'polypeptide(L)'
;MNLRLLNKYEEVTYDKLAHVCKERAKVFTKVRLADVFPINNSGISKDEFSYCLKSHFDFVIVNDDYHPIFAVEYDGRQHRTESRQIKNDLLKNSLCKRFELPILRANFNYVSKEFKGLDLLTYFIECWFLCEDFQQAQLMGNIPYEEDFDPCFLISTSSDTNSKFPYWISLEAQLAIEKLYKRGHIKQRVPSDWVGLDNKGNYRCITWLEVSDHEVLHLTTGMHDQQFNCVSISETIKMINIVELHQALNDFLDKKIKAVSTEQFKILLEQFTSRYEPRGSTIAGSIVAKVL
;
A
#
# COMPACT_ATOMS: atom_id res chain seq x y z
N MET A 1 -24.70 13.87 27.58
CA MET A 1 -24.37 13.88 26.14
C MET A 1 -23.66 12.57 25.87
N ASN A 2 -24.20 11.70 25.01
CA ASN A 2 -23.56 10.42 24.71
C ASN A 2 -22.34 10.65 23.84
N LEU A 3 -21.26 9.90 24.09
CA LEU A 3 -20.08 9.91 23.25
C LEU A 3 -20.38 9.15 21.94
N ARG A 4 -19.87 9.65 20.82
CA ARG A 4 -19.96 8.95 19.53
C ARG A 4 -19.03 7.73 19.55
N LEU A 5 -19.48 6.62 18.95
CA LEU A 5 -18.69 5.39 18.85
C LEU A 5 -17.49 5.55 17.90
N LEU A 6 -17.69 6.27 16.80
CA LEU A 6 -16.67 6.54 15.79
C LEU A 6 -16.32 8.03 15.76
N ASN A 7 -15.04 8.32 15.57
CA ASN A 7 -14.58 9.64 15.18
C ASN A 7 -14.83 9.90 13.68
N LYS A 8 -14.68 11.16 13.24
CA LYS A 8 -14.96 11.56 11.85
C LYS A 8 -14.19 10.75 10.81
N TYR A 9 -12.93 10.40 11.08
CA TYR A 9 -12.11 9.66 10.12
C TYR A 9 -12.40 8.16 10.13
N GLU A 10 -12.71 7.60 11.31
CA GLU A 10 -13.22 6.23 11.42
C GLU A 10 -14.56 6.09 10.71
N GLU A 11 -15.44 7.08 10.80
CA GLU A 11 -16.72 7.11 10.07
C GLU A 11 -16.50 7.10 8.55
N VAL A 12 -15.62 7.96 8.01
CA VAL A 12 -15.26 7.95 6.58
C VAL A 12 -14.64 6.62 6.16
N THR A 13 -13.81 6.01 7.02
CA THR A 13 -13.20 4.70 6.76
C THR A 13 -14.27 3.61 6.74
N TYR A 14 -15.20 3.64 7.69
CA TYR A 14 -16.34 2.73 7.75
C TYR A 14 -17.20 2.80 6.51
N ASP A 15 -17.57 4.01 6.05
CA ASP A 15 -18.43 4.19 4.88
C ASP A 15 -17.77 3.61 3.63
N LYS A 16 -16.46 3.81 3.45
CA LYS A 16 -15.69 3.20 2.36
C LYS A 16 -15.64 1.67 2.47
N LEU A 17 -15.34 1.14 3.66
CA LEU A 17 -15.32 -0.31 3.92
C LEU A 17 -16.68 -0.96 3.64
N ALA A 18 -17.75 -0.36 4.14
CA ALA A 18 -19.11 -0.85 3.94
C ALA A 18 -19.51 -0.83 2.45
N HIS A 19 -19.04 0.17 1.70
CA HIS A 19 -19.26 0.24 0.26
C HIS A 19 -18.48 -0.83 -0.51
N VAL A 20 -17.17 -0.95 -0.30
CA VAL A 20 -16.32 -1.89 -1.05
C VAL A 20 -16.58 -3.35 -0.67
N CYS A 21 -16.93 -3.63 0.58
CA CYS A 21 -17.27 -4.98 1.04
C CYS A 21 -18.71 -5.38 0.68
N LYS A 22 -19.51 -4.47 0.10
CA LYS A 22 -20.91 -4.73 -0.21
C LYS A 22 -21.04 -5.99 -1.09
N GLU A 23 -22.01 -6.85 -0.76
CA GLU A 23 -22.25 -8.16 -1.39
C GLU A 23 -21.15 -9.23 -1.19
N ARG A 24 -19.99 -8.89 -0.58
CA ARG A 24 -18.85 -9.80 -0.40
C ARG A 24 -18.58 -10.15 1.05
N ALA A 25 -18.79 -9.21 1.96
CA ALA A 25 -18.50 -9.36 3.37
C ALA A 25 -19.30 -8.37 4.24
N LYS A 26 -19.29 -8.59 5.56
CA LYS A 26 -19.92 -7.71 6.56
C LYS A 26 -18.83 -6.97 7.34
N VAL A 27 -19.08 -5.69 7.66
CA VAL A 27 -18.13 -4.84 8.39
C VAL A 27 -18.65 -4.57 9.79
N PHE A 28 -17.85 -4.91 10.80
CA PHE A 28 -18.12 -4.63 12.21
C PHE A 28 -17.13 -3.61 12.76
N THR A 29 -17.60 -2.70 13.60
CA THR A 29 -16.75 -1.67 14.22
C THR A 29 -16.47 -1.98 15.69
N LYS A 30 -15.28 -1.62 16.19
CA LYS A 30 -14.93 -1.70 17.62
C LYS A 30 -15.16 -3.09 18.21
N VAL A 31 -14.70 -4.12 17.51
CA VAL A 31 -14.81 -5.52 17.96
C VAL A 31 -13.63 -5.85 18.87
N ARG A 32 -13.89 -6.45 20.05
CA ARG A 32 -12.80 -6.82 20.98
C ARG A 32 -11.92 -7.89 20.36
N LEU A 33 -10.61 -7.81 20.62
CA LEU A 33 -9.66 -8.85 20.18
C LEU A 33 -10.05 -10.24 20.71
N ALA A 34 -10.51 -10.31 21.96
CA ALA A 34 -10.97 -11.56 22.58
C ALA A 34 -12.22 -12.19 21.93
N ASP A 35 -13.01 -11.42 21.18
CA ASP A 35 -14.19 -11.92 20.46
C ASP A 35 -13.82 -12.42 19.05
N VAL A 36 -12.61 -12.11 18.58
CA VAL A 36 -12.09 -12.50 17.25
C VAL A 36 -11.09 -13.65 17.38
N PHE A 37 -10.19 -13.58 18.37
CA PHE A 37 -9.13 -14.56 18.56
C PHE A 37 -9.53 -15.70 19.51
N PRO A 38 -9.11 -16.94 19.21
CA PRO A 38 -9.29 -18.07 20.13
C PRO A 38 -8.28 -17.98 21.28
N ILE A 39 -8.44 -17.03 22.20
CA ILE A 39 -7.43 -16.71 23.22
C ILE A 39 -7.28 -17.75 24.34
N ASN A 40 -8.30 -18.56 24.58
CA ASN A 40 -8.28 -19.58 25.64
C ASN A 40 -7.39 -20.76 25.25
N ASN A 41 -6.49 -21.16 26.15
CA ASN A 41 -5.51 -22.24 25.91
C ASN A 41 -4.64 -22.04 24.66
N SER A 42 -4.51 -20.79 24.19
CA SER A 42 -3.80 -20.44 22.96
C SER A 42 -2.29 -20.36 23.11
N GLY A 43 -1.75 -20.50 24.33
CA GLY A 43 -0.33 -20.36 24.63
C GLY A 43 0.19 -18.93 24.63
N ILE A 44 -0.68 -17.91 24.57
CA ILE A 44 -0.29 -16.51 24.77
C ILE A 44 0.02 -16.22 26.25
N SER A 45 0.83 -15.19 26.49
CA SER A 45 1.16 -14.73 27.84
C SER A 45 -0.06 -14.12 28.56
N LYS A 46 0.04 -13.99 29.89
CA LYS A 46 -1.01 -13.33 30.70
C LYS A 46 -1.23 -11.88 30.30
N ASP A 47 -0.18 -11.18 29.89
CA ASP A 47 -0.26 -9.78 29.45
C ASP A 47 -0.96 -9.66 28.10
N GLU A 48 -0.64 -10.53 27.14
CA GLU A 48 -1.35 -10.64 25.86
C GLU A 48 -2.83 -10.99 26.05
N PHE A 49 -3.13 -11.94 26.93
CA PHE A 49 -4.50 -12.33 27.26
C PHE A 49 -5.28 -11.14 27.84
N SER A 50 -4.71 -10.45 28.85
CA SER A 50 -5.26 -9.24 29.46
C SER A 50 -5.45 -8.11 28.45
N TYR A 51 -4.54 -7.99 27.48
CA TYR A 51 -4.64 -7.03 26.39
C TYR A 51 -5.80 -7.36 25.44
N CYS A 52 -5.96 -8.62 25.04
CA CYS A 52 -7.05 -9.05 24.16
C CYS A 52 -8.44 -8.76 24.75
N LEU A 53 -8.59 -8.86 26.07
CA LEU A 53 -9.84 -8.57 26.78
C LEU A 53 -10.21 -7.07 26.80
N LYS A 54 -9.24 -6.17 26.61
CA LYS A 54 -9.41 -4.71 26.77
C LYS A 54 -9.31 -3.94 25.45
N SER A 55 -8.61 -4.51 24.47
CA SER A 55 -8.34 -3.88 23.19
C SER A 55 -9.38 -4.29 22.14
N HIS A 56 -9.54 -3.44 21.14
CA HIS A 56 -10.47 -3.63 20.04
C HIS A 56 -9.75 -3.42 18.71
N PHE A 57 -10.23 -4.10 17.68
CA PHE A 57 -10.02 -3.69 16.29
C PHE A 57 -10.95 -2.52 15.97
N ASP A 58 -10.47 -1.56 15.19
CA ASP A 58 -11.34 -0.50 14.69
C ASP A 58 -12.42 -1.08 13.78
N PHE A 59 -12.01 -1.96 12.85
CA PHE A 59 -12.90 -2.68 11.96
C PHE A 59 -12.50 -4.16 11.83
N VAL A 60 -13.49 -5.04 11.78
CA VAL A 60 -13.33 -6.46 11.43
C VAL A 60 -14.25 -6.77 10.28
N ILE A 61 -13.68 -7.34 9.23
CA ILE A 61 -14.40 -7.80 8.05
C ILE A 61 -14.64 -9.30 8.24
N VAL A 62 -15.89 -9.71 8.09
CA VAL A 62 -16.31 -11.11 8.27
C VAL A 62 -17.06 -11.62 7.04
N ASN A 63 -16.98 -12.92 6.79
CA ASN A 63 -17.76 -13.57 5.73
C ASN A 63 -19.24 -13.74 6.13
N ASP A 64 -20.02 -14.40 5.28
CA ASP A 64 -21.45 -14.59 5.52
C ASP A 64 -21.78 -15.37 6.80
N ASP A 65 -20.91 -16.31 7.17
CA ASP A 65 -20.99 -17.11 8.41
C ASP A 65 -20.44 -16.37 9.64
N TYR A 66 -20.11 -15.08 9.51
CA TYR A 66 -19.54 -14.25 10.57
C TYR A 66 -18.15 -14.68 11.04
N HIS A 67 -17.41 -15.44 10.23
CA HIS A 67 -16.01 -15.73 10.48
C HIS A 67 -15.12 -14.54 10.06
N PRO A 68 -14.19 -14.08 10.91
CA PRO A 68 -13.24 -13.03 10.57
C PRO A 68 -12.36 -13.39 9.37
N ILE A 69 -12.30 -12.49 8.37
CA ILE A 69 -11.44 -12.61 7.20
C ILE A 69 -10.17 -11.79 7.41
N PHE A 70 -10.31 -10.54 7.82
CA PHE A 70 -9.20 -9.63 8.15
C PHE A 70 -9.68 -8.46 9.00
N ALA A 71 -8.72 -7.73 9.58
CA ALA A 71 -8.97 -6.50 10.33
C ALA A 71 -8.45 -5.25 9.60
N VAL A 72 -9.07 -4.10 9.87
CA VAL A 72 -8.58 -2.79 9.44
C VAL A 72 -8.45 -1.88 10.66
N GLU A 73 -7.28 -1.26 10.82
CA GLU A 73 -7.02 -0.23 11.85
C GLU A 73 -6.88 1.13 11.18
N TYR A 74 -7.43 2.18 11.79
CA TYR A 74 -7.22 3.55 11.35
C TYR A 74 -6.18 4.26 12.23
N ASP A 75 -4.97 4.44 11.69
CA ASP A 75 -3.86 5.09 12.35
C ASP A 75 -3.96 6.62 12.22
N GLY A 76 -4.45 7.25 13.29
CA GLY A 76 -4.40 8.71 13.43
C GLY A 76 -2.98 9.27 13.52
N ARG A 77 -2.81 10.58 13.30
CA ARG A 77 -1.48 11.25 13.32
C ARG A 77 -0.69 11.07 14.62
N GLN A 78 -1.38 10.85 15.75
CA GLN A 78 -0.77 10.70 17.08
C GLN A 78 -0.11 9.33 17.32
N HIS A 79 -0.41 8.32 16.49
CA HIS A 79 0.12 6.96 16.67
C HIS A 79 1.65 6.85 16.48
N ARG A 80 2.28 7.84 15.82
CA ARG A 80 3.69 7.77 15.42
C ARG A 80 4.69 8.25 16.47
N THR A 81 4.23 8.94 17.50
CA THR A 81 5.12 9.59 18.48
C THR A 81 4.95 9.07 19.91
N GLU A 82 3.83 8.41 20.20
CA GLU A 82 3.55 7.90 21.55
C GLU A 82 4.07 6.47 21.72
N SER A 83 5.06 6.30 22.61
CA SER A 83 5.68 4.99 22.90
C SER A 83 4.67 3.91 23.29
N ARG A 84 3.59 4.29 23.98
CA ARG A 84 2.51 3.37 24.36
C ARG A 84 1.71 2.88 23.15
N GLN A 85 1.38 3.76 22.20
CA GLN A 85 0.65 3.38 20.99
C GLN A 85 1.50 2.45 20.14
N ILE A 86 2.78 2.79 19.94
CA ILE A 86 3.73 1.93 19.21
C ILE A 86 3.79 0.52 19.83
N LYS A 87 3.87 0.42 21.17
CA LYS A 87 3.88 -0.87 21.86
C LYS A 87 2.58 -1.65 21.65
N ASN A 88 1.43 -0.99 21.73
CA ASN A 88 0.12 -1.60 21.49
C ASN A 88 -0.04 -2.10 20.06
N ASP A 89 0.46 -1.32 19.09
CA ASP A 89 0.42 -1.66 17.67
C ASP A 89 1.30 -2.86 17.36
N LEU A 90 2.52 -2.90 17.91
CA LEU A 90 3.40 -4.06 17.80
C LEU A 90 2.77 -5.31 18.45
N LEU A 91 2.09 -5.15 19.57
CA LEU A 91 1.38 -6.24 20.25
C LEU A 91 0.20 -6.75 19.41
N LYS A 92 -0.62 -5.86 18.83
CA LYS A 92 -1.71 -6.25 17.91
C LYS A 92 -1.14 -6.99 16.70
N ASN A 93 -0.09 -6.46 16.08
CA ASN A 93 0.56 -7.05 14.92
C ASN A 93 1.12 -8.46 15.24
N SER A 94 1.69 -8.66 16.43
CA SER A 94 2.17 -9.97 16.87
C SER A 94 1.01 -10.96 17.07
N LEU A 95 -0.10 -10.52 17.68
CA LEU A 95 -1.28 -11.35 17.89
C LEU A 95 -1.96 -11.71 16.56
N CYS A 96 -2.10 -10.76 15.64
CA CYS A 96 -2.63 -10.98 14.29
C CYS A 96 -1.80 -12.04 13.55
N LYS A 97 -0.47 -11.90 13.55
CA LYS A 97 0.43 -12.90 12.98
C LYS A 97 0.29 -14.27 13.65
N ARG A 98 0.16 -14.33 14.98
CA ARG A 98 0.03 -15.59 15.73
C ARG A 98 -1.26 -16.33 15.39
N PHE A 99 -2.36 -15.60 15.26
CA PHE A 99 -3.69 -16.15 14.98
C PHE A 99 -4.04 -16.12 13.48
N GLU A 100 -3.05 -15.87 12.62
CA GLU A 100 -3.19 -15.87 11.16
C GLU A 100 -4.32 -14.96 10.64
N LEU A 101 -4.59 -13.87 11.36
CA LEU A 101 -5.56 -12.86 10.92
C LEU A 101 -4.82 -11.72 10.21
N PRO A 102 -5.05 -11.51 8.91
CA PRO A 102 -4.50 -10.37 8.19
C PRO A 102 -4.96 -9.04 8.79
N ILE A 103 -4.08 -8.05 8.76
CA ILE A 103 -4.37 -6.70 9.27
C ILE A 103 -3.84 -5.64 8.32
N LEU A 104 -4.75 -4.75 7.89
CA LEU A 104 -4.44 -3.56 7.10
C LEU A 104 -4.48 -2.33 8.00
N ARG A 105 -3.39 -1.55 8.02
CA ARG A 105 -3.32 -0.29 8.74
C ARG A 105 -3.45 0.87 7.77
N ALA A 106 -4.60 1.51 7.80
CA ALA A 106 -4.94 2.66 6.99
C ALA A 106 -4.65 3.95 7.75
N ASN A 107 -4.26 5.01 7.04
CA ASN A 107 -4.22 6.35 7.59
C ASN A 107 -4.97 7.30 6.65
N PHE A 108 -4.98 8.60 6.94
CA PHE A 108 -5.68 9.59 6.12
C PHE A 108 -5.36 9.47 4.62
N ASN A 109 -4.11 9.23 4.22
CA ASN A 109 -3.73 9.12 2.81
C ASN A 109 -4.39 7.90 2.13
N TYR A 110 -4.76 6.87 2.88
CA TYR A 110 -5.40 5.68 2.30
C TYR A 110 -6.83 5.95 1.87
N VAL A 111 -7.50 6.90 2.51
CA VAL A 111 -8.89 7.26 2.23
C VAL A 111 -9.04 8.57 1.47
N SER A 112 -8.01 9.44 1.49
CA SER A 112 -8.08 10.78 0.91
C SER A 112 -7.37 10.94 -0.43
N LYS A 113 -6.37 10.10 -0.72
CA LYS A 113 -5.65 10.16 -1.99
C LYS A 113 -6.24 9.14 -2.94
N GLU A 114 -6.47 9.57 -4.17
CA GLU A 114 -6.96 8.72 -5.23
C GLU A 114 -5.87 8.53 -6.29
N PHE A 115 -5.78 7.30 -6.78
CA PHE A 115 -4.93 6.91 -7.89
C PHE A 115 -5.86 6.30 -8.93
N LYS A 116 -6.06 6.98 -10.06
CA LYS A 116 -7.02 6.55 -11.09
C LYS A 116 -8.48 6.47 -10.59
N GLY A 117 -8.86 7.38 -9.70
CA GLY A 117 -10.18 7.38 -9.06
C GLY A 117 -10.38 6.30 -7.99
N LEU A 118 -9.32 5.57 -7.64
CA LEU A 118 -9.32 4.53 -6.61
C LEU A 118 -8.46 4.97 -5.43
N ASP A 119 -9.04 5.03 -4.24
CA ASP A 119 -8.25 5.25 -3.01
C ASP A 119 -7.54 3.96 -2.57
N LEU A 120 -6.47 4.08 -1.77
CA LEU A 120 -5.67 2.90 -1.40
C LEU A 120 -6.44 1.92 -0.52
N LEU A 121 -7.32 2.40 0.36
CA LEU A 121 -8.14 1.50 1.18
C LEU A 121 -8.98 0.62 0.26
N THR A 122 -9.73 1.21 -0.66
CA THR A 122 -10.54 0.48 -1.64
C THR A 122 -9.66 -0.44 -2.50
N TYR A 123 -8.50 0.03 -2.97
CA TYR A 123 -7.54 -0.81 -3.72
C TYR A 123 -7.14 -2.09 -2.96
N PHE A 124 -6.70 -1.98 -1.71
CA PHE A 124 -6.27 -3.14 -0.93
C PHE A 124 -7.42 -4.13 -0.75
N ILE A 125 -8.62 -3.64 -0.42
CA ILE A 125 -9.78 -4.49 -0.15
C ILE A 125 -10.29 -5.19 -1.42
N GLU A 126 -10.35 -4.48 -2.56
CA GLU A 126 -10.70 -5.11 -3.84
C GLU A 126 -9.66 -6.16 -4.24
N CYS A 127 -8.36 -5.84 -4.12
CA CYS A 127 -7.31 -6.81 -4.43
C CYS A 127 -7.36 -8.05 -3.53
N TRP A 128 -7.79 -7.90 -2.28
CA TRP A 128 -8.01 -9.04 -1.39
C TRP A 128 -9.06 -9.99 -1.95
N PHE A 129 -10.25 -9.49 -2.25
CA PHE A 129 -11.34 -10.33 -2.76
C PHE A 129 -11.02 -10.91 -4.14
N LEU A 130 -10.28 -10.17 -4.98
CA LEU A 130 -9.79 -10.68 -6.26
C LEU A 130 -8.75 -11.79 -6.09
N CYS A 131 -7.88 -11.68 -5.08
CA CYS A 131 -6.92 -12.72 -4.75
C CYS A 131 -7.64 -13.99 -4.27
N GLU A 132 -8.69 -13.85 -3.44
CA GLU A 132 -9.53 -15.00 -3.04
C GLU A 132 -10.22 -15.64 -4.25
N ASP A 133 -10.84 -14.85 -5.13
CA ASP A 133 -11.48 -15.36 -6.35
C ASP A 133 -10.48 -16.08 -7.26
N PHE A 134 -9.27 -15.54 -7.39
CA PHE A 134 -8.18 -16.14 -8.16
C PHE A 134 -7.76 -17.49 -7.57
N GLN A 135 -7.56 -17.56 -6.25
CA GLN A 135 -7.21 -18.81 -5.56
C GLN A 135 -8.32 -19.86 -5.67
N GLN A 136 -9.59 -19.47 -5.55
CA GLN A 136 -10.71 -20.39 -5.78
C GLN A 136 -10.74 -20.89 -7.23
N ALA A 137 -10.47 -20.01 -8.20
CA ALA A 137 -10.37 -20.41 -9.60
C ALA A 137 -9.20 -21.39 -9.85
N GLN A 138 -8.08 -21.26 -9.13
CA GLN A 138 -6.99 -22.25 -9.15
C GLN A 138 -7.43 -23.59 -8.56
N LEU A 139 -8.11 -23.58 -7.40
CA LEU A 139 -8.65 -24.80 -6.77
C LEU A 139 -9.63 -25.54 -7.68
N MET A 140 -10.43 -24.80 -8.46
CA MET A 140 -11.36 -25.35 -9.44
C MET A 140 -10.70 -25.78 -10.77
N GLY A 141 -9.42 -25.50 -10.96
CA GLY A 141 -8.68 -25.81 -12.20
C GLY A 141 -8.97 -24.86 -13.37
N ASN A 142 -9.61 -23.71 -13.12
CA ASN A 142 -9.87 -22.67 -14.14
C ASN A 142 -8.62 -21.83 -14.43
N ILE A 143 -7.71 -21.73 -13.45
CA ILE A 143 -6.42 -21.06 -13.55
C ILE A 143 -5.33 -22.06 -13.14
N PRO A 144 -4.19 -22.16 -13.85
CA PRO A 144 -3.07 -22.99 -13.41
C PRO A 144 -2.52 -22.56 -12.04
N TYR A 145 -2.08 -23.52 -11.24
CA TYR A 145 -1.43 -23.24 -9.94
C TYR A 145 -0.09 -22.49 -10.06
N GLU A 146 0.56 -22.57 -11.22
CA GLU A 146 1.83 -21.88 -11.51
C GLU A 146 1.62 -20.41 -11.92
N GLU A 147 0.37 -19.97 -12.13
CA GLU A 147 0.06 -18.58 -12.42
C GLU A 147 0.03 -17.77 -11.11
N ASP A 148 0.82 -16.71 -11.04
CA ASP A 148 0.85 -15.80 -9.90
C ASP A 148 -0.29 -14.77 -9.98
N PHE A 149 -0.86 -14.41 -8.84
CA PHE A 149 -1.81 -13.31 -8.77
C PHE A 149 -1.08 -11.95 -8.82
N ASP A 150 -1.30 -11.18 -9.89
CA ASP A 150 -0.91 -9.78 -9.98
C ASP A 150 -2.13 -8.92 -10.38
N PRO A 151 -2.59 -7.99 -9.51
CA PRO A 151 -3.69 -7.08 -9.83
C PRO A 151 -3.47 -6.30 -11.15
N CYS A 152 -2.22 -6.00 -11.53
CA CYS A 152 -1.90 -5.26 -12.74
C CYS A 152 -2.23 -6.03 -14.03
N PHE A 153 -2.40 -7.36 -13.96
CA PHE A 153 -2.78 -8.19 -15.10
C PHE A 153 -4.30 -8.33 -15.28
N LEU A 154 -5.09 -7.83 -14.33
CA LEU A 154 -6.53 -7.85 -14.43
C LEU A 154 -7.04 -6.83 -15.45
N ILE A 155 -7.83 -7.32 -16.40
CA ILE A 155 -8.45 -6.52 -17.45
C ILE A 155 -9.94 -6.37 -17.16
N SER A 156 -10.43 -5.14 -17.12
CA SER A 156 -11.86 -4.88 -17.07
C SER A 156 -12.51 -5.25 -18.40
N THR A 157 -13.57 -6.07 -18.33
CA THR A 157 -14.43 -6.40 -19.48
C THR A 157 -15.61 -5.45 -19.62
N SER A 158 -15.82 -4.55 -18.65
CA SER A 158 -16.91 -3.58 -18.66
C SER A 158 -16.62 -2.45 -19.64
N SER A 159 -17.61 -2.12 -20.48
CA SER A 159 -17.61 -0.90 -21.30
C SER A 159 -17.68 0.38 -20.46
N ASP A 160 -18.11 0.28 -19.21
CA ASP A 160 -18.45 1.42 -18.36
C ASP A 160 -17.26 1.89 -17.52
N THR A 161 -16.22 1.06 -17.39
CA THR A 161 -14.98 1.48 -16.74
C THR A 161 -14.09 2.19 -17.75
N ASN A 162 -13.73 3.45 -17.48
CA ASN A 162 -12.78 4.21 -18.31
C ASN A 162 -11.34 3.63 -18.32
N SER A 163 -11.11 2.50 -17.64
CA SER A 163 -9.79 1.90 -17.45
C SER A 163 -9.78 0.42 -17.81
N LYS A 164 -9.04 0.07 -18.88
CA LYS A 164 -8.78 -1.32 -19.26
C LYS A 164 -8.07 -2.13 -18.17
N PHE A 165 -7.15 -1.52 -17.42
CA PHE A 165 -6.40 -2.14 -16.32
C PHE A 165 -6.68 -1.39 -15.01
N PRO A 166 -7.80 -1.69 -14.31
CA PRO A 166 -8.25 -0.91 -13.16
C PRO A 166 -7.25 -0.85 -12.00
N TYR A 167 -6.54 -1.94 -11.73
CA TYR A 167 -5.63 -2.03 -10.58
C TYR A 167 -4.17 -1.68 -10.89
N TRP A 168 -3.83 -1.44 -12.16
CA TRP A 168 -2.55 -0.83 -12.51
C TRP A 168 -2.62 0.69 -12.31
N ILE A 169 -2.55 1.12 -11.05
CA ILE A 169 -2.81 2.50 -10.63
C ILE A 169 -1.81 3.52 -11.19
N SER A 170 -0.61 3.08 -11.60
CA SER A 170 0.42 3.93 -12.19
C SER A 170 0.42 3.97 -13.72
N LEU A 171 -0.42 3.17 -14.40
CA LEU A 171 -0.38 3.01 -15.86
C LEU A 171 -0.51 4.34 -16.61
N GLU A 172 -1.45 5.20 -16.23
CA GLU A 172 -1.69 6.48 -16.91
C GLU A 172 -0.51 7.43 -16.74
N ALA A 173 0.09 7.47 -15.55
CA ALA A 173 1.30 8.25 -15.29
C ALA A 173 2.47 7.76 -16.15
N GLN A 174 2.67 6.44 -16.25
CA GLN A 174 3.71 5.86 -17.09
C GLN A 174 3.51 6.19 -18.58
N LEU A 175 2.27 6.07 -19.08
CA LEU A 175 1.94 6.42 -20.47
C LEU A 175 2.14 7.91 -20.76
N ALA A 176 1.82 8.78 -19.80
CA ALA A 176 2.05 10.22 -19.92
C ALA A 176 3.55 10.55 -19.97
N ILE A 177 4.36 9.93 -19.10
CA ILE A 177 5.82 10.06 -19.11
C ILE A 177 6.39 9.55 -20.44
N GLU A 178 5.96 8.39 -20.93
CA GLU A 178 6.43 7.83 -22.20
C GLU A 178 6.13 8.79 -23.38
N LYS A 179 4.97 9.45 -23.36
CA LYS A 179 4.58 10.45 -24.36
C LYS A 179 5.46 11.69 -24.33
N LEU A 180 5.87 12.16 -23.15
CA LEU A 180 6.82 13.27 -23.00
C LEU A 180 8.20 12.89 -23.55
N TYR A 181 8.67 11.67 -23.27
CA TYR A 181 9.91 11.14 -23.83
C TYR A 181 9.88 11.06 -25.36
N LYS A 182 8.80 10.49 -25.94
CA LYS A 182 8.61 10.39 -27.40
C LYS A 182 8.62 11.76 -28.10
N ARG A 183 8.30 12.84 -27.37
CA ARG A 183 8.34 14.24 -27.86
C ARG A 183 9.67 14.95 -27.61
N GLY A 184 10.62 14.29 -26.94
CA GLY A 184 11.92 14.86 -26.60
C GLY A 184 11.89 15.86 -25.45
N HIS A 185 10.84 15.86 -24.61
CA HIS A 185 10.76 16.77 -23.45
C HIS A 185 11.55 16.28 -22.23
N ILE A 186 11.87 14.98 -22.18
CA ILE A 186 12.64 14.34 -21.12
C ILE A 186 13.58 13.29 -21.72
N LYS A 187 14.59 12.85 -20.97
CA LYS A 187 15.62 11.94 -21.46
C LYS A 187 15.30 10.46 -21.24
N GLN A 188 14.59 10.13 -20.18
CA GLN A 188 14.30 8.75 -19.79
C GLN A 188 12.84 8.36 -20.13
N ARG A 189 12.67 7.19 -20.76
CA ARG A 189 11.36 6.72 -21.25
C ARG A 189 10.41 6.27 -20.13
N VAL A 190 10.97 5.58 -19.13
CA VAL A 190 10.22 4.94 -18.04
C VAL A 190 10.93 5.29 -16.74
N PRO A 191 10.23 5.64 -15.65
CA PRO A 191 10.85 5.88 -14.35
C PRO A 191 11.74 4.72 -13.90
N SER A 192 12.78 5.05 -13.15
CA SER A 192 13.56 4.06 -12.41
C SER A 192 13.19 4.12 -10.94
N ASP A 193 13.37 3.03 -10.23
CA ASP A 193 13.01 2.92 -8.83
C ASP A 193 13.92 1.98 -8.06
N TRP A 194 13.95 2.18 -6.74
CA TRP A 194 14.57 1.29 -5.79
C TRP A 194 13.75 1.26 -4.50
N VAL A 195 13.55 0.07 -3.95
CA VAL A 195 12.79 -0.18 -2.72
C VAL A 195 13.64 -0.94 -1.72
N GLY A 196 13.57 -0.53 -0.46
CA GLY A 196 14.17 -1.25 0.66
C GLY A 196 13.38 -1.13 1.95
N LEU A 197 13.77 -1.91 2.97
CA LEU A 197 13.20 -1.86 4.31
C LEU A 197 14.06 -1.04 5.26
N ASP A 198 13.40 -0.24 6.10
CA ASP A 198 14.03 0.36 7.26
C ASP A 198 14.13 -0.62 8.44
N ASN A 199 14.84 -0.21 9.49
CA ASN A 199 15.05 -1.00 10.70
C ASN A 199 13.77 -1.33 11.50
N LYS A 200 12.63 -0.73 11.13
CA LYS A 200 11.31 -1.01 11.70
C LYS A 200 10.46 -1.87 10.76
N GLY A 201 11.03 -2.35 9.66
CA GLY A 201 10.34 -3.15 8.64
C GLY A 201 9.46 -2.34 7.70
N ASN A 202 9.55 -1.00 7.69
CA ASN A 202 8.75 -0.20 6.76
C ASN A 202 9.43 -0.10 5.41
N TYR A 203 8.63 -0.13 4.34
CA TYR A 203 9.10 0.09 2.99
C TYR A 203 9.47 1.56 2.77
N ARG A 204 10.58 1.75 2.07
CA ARG A 204 11.13 3.03 1.62
C ARG A 204 11.39 2.92 0.13
N CYS A 205 10.87 3.86 -0.64
CA CYS A 205 11.01 3.87 -2.08
C CYS A 205 11.64 5.19 -2.51
N ILE A 206 12.57 5.12 -3.46
CA ILE A 206 13.03 6.25 -4.24
C ILE A 206 12.72 5.97 -5.71
N THR A 207 12.08 6.92 -6.38
CA THR A 207 11.83 6.88 -7.84
C THR A 207 12.47 8.09 -8.50
N TRP A 208 13.00 7.92 -9.70
CA TRP A 208 13.63 9.02 -10.43
C TRP A 208 13.47 8.91 -11.94
N LEU A 209 13.70 10.07 -12.57
CA LEU A 209 13.61 10.27 -14.01
C LEU A 209 14.67 11.26 -14.47
N GLU A 210 15.52 10.87 -15.41
CA GLU A 210 16.44 11.78 -16.11
C GLU A 210 15.61 12.70 -17.02
N VAL A 211 15.57 13.99 -16.69
CA VAL A 211 14.86 15.00 -17.48
C VAL A 211 15.77 15.64 -18.52
N SER A 212 17.09 15.62 -18.30
CA SER A 212 18.13 16.00 -19.26
C SER A 212 19.40 15.18 -19.03
N ASP A 213 20.46 15.43 -19.79
CA ASP A 213 21.76 14.74 -19.60
C ASP A 213 22.46 15.12 -18.27
N HIS A 214 21.98 16.16 -17.59
CA HIS A 214 22.61 16.69 -16.38
C HIS A 214 21.65 16.81 -15.19
N GLU A 215 20.35 16.59 -15.40
CA GLU A 215 19.33 16.82 -14.39
C GLU A 215 18.42 15.61 -14.17
N VAL A 216 18.12 15.37 -12.90
CA VAL A 216 17.28 14.26 -12.44
C VAL A 216 16.17 14.81 -11.57
N LEU A 217 14.94 14.40 -11.88
CA LEU A 217 13.82 14.56 -10.98
C LEU A 217 13.68 13.29 -10.15
N HIS A 218 13.53 13.42 -8.83
CA HIS A 218 13.36 12.27 -7.95
C HIS A 218 12.37 12.54 -6.83
N LEU A 219 11.78 11.48 -6.29
CA LEU A 219 10.91 11.50 -5.12
C LEU A 219 11.19 10.30 -4.21
N THR A 220 10.97 10.49 -2.92
CA THR A 220 11.01 9.42 -1.93
C THR A 220 9.68 9.31 -1.21
N THR A 221 9.29 8.08 -0.89
CA THR A 221 8.07 7.81 -0.12
C THR A 221 8.26 6.61 0.79
N GLY A 222 7.27 6.36 1.65
CA GLY A 222 7.32 5.30 2.65
C GLY A 222 5.95 4.70 2.95
N MET A 223 5.92 3.39 3.18
CA MET A 223 4.73 2.63 3.54
C MET A 223 5.06 1.66 4.67
N HIS A 224 4.13 1.46 5.61
CA HIS A 224 4.28 0.38 6.60
C HIS A 224 4.19 -0.96 5.89
N ASP A 225 4.91 -1.97 6.38
CA ASP A 225 4.59 -3.33 6.01
C ASP A 225 3.17 -3.63 6.49
N GLN A 226 2.33 -4.06 5.55
CA GLN A 226 0.97 -4.45 5.85
C GLN A 226 0.98 -5.96 6.01
N GLN A 227 0.44 -6.50 7.10
CA GLN A 227 0.26 -7.94 7.24
C GLN A 227 -0.96 -8.38 6.44
N PHE A 228 -0.98 -8.00 5.16
CA PHE A 228 -2.09 -8.04 4.25
C PHE A 228 -1.58 -8.51 2.89
N ASN A 229 -1.30 -9.81 2.82
CA ASN A 229 -0.36 -10.40 1.85
C ASN A 229 -0.96 -10.67 0.45
N CYS A 230 -2.12 -10.10 0.11
CA CYS A 230 -2.74 -10.29 -1.20
C CYS A 230 -2.11 -9.42 -2.30
N VAL A 231 -1.34 -8.40 -1.92
CA VAL A 231 -0.62 -7.53 -2.86
C VAL A 231 0.82 -7.32 -2.40
N SER A 232 1.72 -7.18 -3.38
CA SER A 232 3.10 -6.81 -3.10
C SER A 232 3.19 -5.35 -2.66
N ILE A 233 3.65 -5.12 -1.42
CA ILE A 233 3.89 -3.76 -0.90
C ILE A 233 5.03 -3.08 -1.65
N SER A 234 6.06 -3.82 -2.10
CA SER A 234 7.15 -3.26 -2.88
C SER A 234 6.68 -2.75 -4.24
N GLU A 235 5.73 -3.43 -4.89
CA GLU A 235 5.18 -2.95 -6.15
C GLU A 235 4.17 -1.81 -5.93
N THR A 236 3.32 -1.94 -4.90
CA THR A 236 2.32 -0.91 -4.57
C THR A 236 2.99 0.44 -4.26
N ILE A 237 4.05 0.46 -3.46
CA ILE A 237 4.75 1.71 -3.11
C ILE A 237 5.44 2.34 -4.34
N LYS A 238 5.97 1.54 -5.28
CA LYS A 238 6.52 2.04 -6.55
C LYS A 238 5.44 2.70 -7.38
N MET A 239 4.30 2.03 -7.54
CA MET A 239 3.19 2.57 -8.34
C MET A 239 2.70 3.90 -7.79
N ILE A 240 2.55 4.02 -6.47
CA ILE A 240 2.20 5.29 -5.80
C ILE A 240 3.25 6.37 -6.12
N ASN A 241 4.53 6.06 -5.92
CA ASN A 241 5.60 7.04 -6.09
C ASN A 241 5.78 7.46 -7.57
N ILE A 242 5.48 6.58 -8.54
CA ILE A 242 5.44 6.91 -9.97
C ILE A 242 4.32 7.91 -10.29
N VAL A 243 3.13 7.76 -9.70
CA VAL A 243 2.03 8.73 -9.89
C VAL A 243 2.43 10.09 -9.33
N GLU A 244 3.02 10.13 -8.14
CA GLU A 244 3.51 11.37 -7.52
C GLU A 244 4.67 11.98 -8.33
N LEU A 245 5.56 11.15 -8.91
CA LEU A 245 6.66 11.59 -9.76
C LEU A 245 6.16 12.23 -11.05
N HIS A 246 5.12 11.67 -11.66
CA HIS A 246 4.48 12.29 -12.82
C HIS A 246 3.88 13.66 -12.48
N GLN A 247 3.26 13.82 -11.31
CA GLN A 247 2.78 15.13 -10.86
C GLN A 247 3.94 16.12 -10.68
N ALA A 248 5.03 15.69 -10.03
CA ALA A 248 6.23 16.51 -9.88
C ALA A 248 6.85 16.86 -11.24
N LEU A 249 6.80 15.95 -12.23
CA LEU A 249 7.28 16.21 -13.58
C LEU A 249 6.47 17.32 -14.25
N ASN A 250 5.15 17.34 -14.09
CA ASN A 250 4.33 18.43 -14.60
C ASN A 250 4.69 19.76 -13.94
N ASP A 251 4.92 19.77 -12.62
CA ASP A 251 5.37 20.98 -11.91
C ASP A 251 6.78 21.43 -12.32
N PHE A 252 7.66 20.50 -12.69
CA PHE A 252 8.98 20.81 -13.25
C PHE A 252 8.86 21.44 -14.64
N LEU A 253 8.02 20.88 -15.52
CA LEU A 253 7.76 21.43 -16.86
C LEU A 253 7.12 22.83 -16.78
N ASP A 254 6.28 23.06 -15.77
CA ASP A 254 5.71 24.37 -15.43
C ASP A 254 6.70 25.31 -14.72
N LYS A 255 7.95 24.88 -14.50
CA LYS A 255 9.01 25.64 -13.81
C LYS A 255 8.69 26.00 -12.36
N LYS A 256 7.79 25.28 -11.70
CA LYS A 256 7.45 25.47 -10.27
C LYS A 256 8.46 24.81 -9.34
N ILE A 257 9.09 23.73 -9.79
CA ILE A 257 10.15 23.03 -9.07
C ILE A 257 11.39 22.88 -9.95
N LYS A 258 12.53 22.54 -9.33
CA LYS A 258 13.78 22.28 -10.03
C LYS A 258 14.19 20.82 -9.83
N ALA A 259 14.82 20.26 -10.86
CA ALA A 259 15.54 19.00 -10.76
C ALA A 259 16.90 19.20 -10.06
N VAL A 260 17.51 18.11 -9.61
CA VAL A 260 18.86 18.13 -9.04
C VAL A 260 19.89 17.74 -10.11
N SER A 261 21.15 18.08 -9.90
CA SER A 261 22.19 17.62 -10.84
C SER A 261 22.38 16.10 -10.74
N THR A 262 22.84 15.50 -11.84
CA THR A 262 23.13 14.05 -11.89
C THR A 262 24.13 13.62 -10.81
N GLU A 263 25.17 14.42 -10.56
CA GLU A 263 26.18 14.11 -9.53
C GLU A 263 25.59 14.22 -8.11
N GLN A 264 24.74 15.21 -7.85
CA GLN A 264 24.03 15.32 -6.58
C GLN A 264 23.10 14.12 -6.37
N PHE A 265 22.40 13.69 -7.43
CA PHE A 265 21.50 12.56 -7.37
C PHE A 265 22.22 11.24 -7.08
N LYS A 266 23.39 10.99 -7.69
CA LYS A 266 24.18 9.76 -7.41
C LYS A 266 24.54 9.65 -5.92
N ILE A 267 25.04 10.74 -5.33
CA ILE A 267 25.36 10.79 -3.89
C ILE A 267 24.11 10.52 -3.06
N LEU A 268 22.97 11.14 -3.42
CA LEU A 268 21.71 10.92 -2.72
C LEU A 268 21.25 9.47 -2.82
N LEU A 269 21.35 8.86 -4.00
CA LEU A 269 20.94 7.48 -4.24
C LEU A 269 21.81 6.51 -3.42
N GLU A 270 23.13 6.65 -3.45
CA GLU A 270 24.07 5.84 -2.64
C GLU A 270 23.77 5.97 -1.13
N GLN A 271 23.52 7.20 -0.66
CA GLN A 271 23.14 7.43 0.73
C GLN A 271 21.78 6.83 1.07
N PHE A 272 20.84 6.76 0.12
CA PHE A 272 19.53 6.17 0.34
C PHE A 272 19.62 4.65 0.40
N THR A 273 20.26 4.03 -0.59
CA THR A 273 20.35 2.56 -0.72
C THR A 273 21.20 1.94 0.37
N SER A 274 22.25 2.62 0.85
CA SER A 274 23.08 2.15 1.98
C SER A 274 22.36 2.11 3.34
N ARG A 275 21.22 2.79 3.48
CA ARG A 275 20.47 2.86 4.75
C ARG A 275 19.46 1.73 4.93
N TYR A 276 19.07 1.07 3.85
CA TYR A 276 17.90 0.20 3.83
C TYR A 276 18.24 -1.18 3.25
N GLU A 277 17.57 -2.20 3.75
CA GLU A 277 17.74 -3.56 3.24
C GLU A 277 17.04 -3.70 1.88
N PRO A 278 17.73 -4.11 0.79
CA PRO A 278 17.14 -4.15 -0.55
C PRO A 278 15.90 -5.07 -0.63
N ARG A 279 14.88 -4.63 -1.37
CA ARG A 279 13.67 -5.41 -1.69
C ARG A 279 13.31 -5.47 -3.17
N GLY A 280 13.83 -4.55 -3.98
CA GLY A 280 13.68 -4.60 -5.42
C GLY A 280 14.07 -3.28 -6.08
N SER A 281 14.23 -3.31 -7.40
CA SER A 281 14.52 -2.13 -8.21
C SER A 281 14.09 -2.33 -9.66
N THR A 282 13.83 -1.22 -10.34
CA THR A 282 13.64 -1.16 -11.79
C THR A 282 14.59 -0.09 -12.34
N ILE A 283 15.51 -0.46 -13.21
CA ILE A 283 16.49 0.48 -13.77
C ILE A 283 16.27 0.63 -15.28
N ALA A 284 15.94 1.84 -15.71
CA ALA A 284 15.65 2.18 -17.10
C ALA A 284 16.44 3.40 -17.63
N GLY A 285 17.27 4.05 -16.79
CA GLY A 285 18.08 5.23 -17.11
C GLY A 285 19.58 4.95 -17.26
N SER A 286 20.33 5.98 -17.67
CA SER A 286 21.78 5.91 -17.91
C SER A 286 22.62 6.04 -16.63
N ILE A 287 22.08 6.70 -15.59
CA ILE A 287 22.82 7.04 -14.37
C ILE A 287 23.23 5.82 -13.55
N VAL A 288 22.49 4.70 -13.65
CA VAL A 288 22.58 3.60 -12.67
C VAL A 288 23.28 2.34 -13.19
N ALA A 289 23.73 2.29 -14.44
CA ALA A 289 24.54 1.17 -14.94
C ALA A 289 25.91 1.00 -14.22
N LYS A 290 26.22 1.82 -13.19
CA LYS A 290 27.49 1.82 -12.44
C LYS A 290 27.37 1.94 -10.92
N VAL A 291 26.16 2.07 -10.34
CA VAL A 291 25.97 2.46 -8.92
C VAL A 291 25.27 1.38 -8.07
N LEU A 292 24.52 0.48 -8.71
CA LEU A 292 23.93 -0.73 -8.10
C LEU A 292 24.66 -1.97 -8.61
#